data_AF-A0A645FM79-F1
#
_entry.id   AF-A0A645FM79-F1
#
_cell.length_a   1.000
_cell.length_b   1.000
_cell.length_c   1.000
_cell.angle_alpha   90.00
_cell.angle_beta   90.00
_cell.angle_gamma   90.00
#
_symmetry.space_group_name_H-M   'P 1'
#
loop_
_entity.id
_entity.type
_entity.pdbx_description
1 polymer ?
#
loop_
_entity_poly.entity_id
_entity_poly.type
_entity_poly.pdbx_seq_one_letter_code
_entity_poly.pdbx_strand_id
1 'polypeptide(L)'
;MEDLGENYVGYNDQIVRATQFGLRSLRMGKELKVGHALTVEPGIYFIPALIEKWKRDNTNAEFINFDKLTAYYDFGGIRLEDDILITPNGCRLLGSKRLPITVEDVEREMSK
;
A
#
# COMPACT_ATOMS: atom_id res chain seq x y z
N MET A 1 -11.77 -11.14 0.24
CA MET A 1 -11.88 -10.70 -1.17
C MET A 1 -11.12 -11.61 -2.11
N GLU A 2 -9.86 -11.99 -1.80
CA GLU A 2 -9.06 -12.91 -2.63
C GLU A 2 -9.78 -14.23 -2.91
N ASP A 3 -10.29 -14.90 -1.87
CA ASP A 3 -10.99 -16.19 -2.00
C ASP A 3 -12.30 -16.11 -2.78
N LEU A 4 -12.85 -14.91 -2.97
CA LEU A 4 -14.10 -14.67 -3.70
C LEU A 4 -13.85 -14.26 -5.17
N GLY A 5 -12.58 -14.18 -5.59
CA GLY A 5 -12.18 -13.73 -6.92
C GLY A 5 -12.32 -12.21 -7.05
N GLU A 6 -11.19 -11.51 -6.98
CA GLU A 6 -11.12 -10.03 -6.96
C GLU A 6 -11.80 -9.37 -8.16
N ASN A 7 -11.76 -10.01 -9.34
CA ASN A 7 -12.45 -9.49 -10.53
C ASN A 7 -13.97 -9.41 -10.35
N TYR A 8 -14.57 -10.28 -9.53
CA TYR A 8 -16.02 -10.29 -9.28
C TYR A 8 -16.39 -9.31 -8.16
N VAL A 9 -15.59 -9.25 -7.10
CA VAL A 9 -15.92 -8.47 -5.90
C VAL A 9 -15.36 -7.05 -5.93
N GLY A 10 -14.17 -6.85 -6.49
CA GLY A 10 -13.44 -5.58 -6.51
C GLY A 10 -13.59 -4.77 -7.79
N TYR A 11 -14.08 -5.37 -8.88
CA TYR A 11 -14.17 -4.78 -10.22
C TYR A 11 -15.55 -5.01 -10.85
N ASN A 12 -15.82 -4.36 -11.99
CA ASN A 12 -17.07 -4.49 -12.75
C ASN A 12 -16.80 -4.32 -14.25
N ASP A 13 -17.85 -4.40 -15.08
CA ASP A 13 -17.72 -4.32 -16.54
C ASP A 13 -17.17 -2.97 -17.05
N GLN A 14 -17.24 -1.92 -16.22
CA GLN A 14 -16.76 -0.57 -16.56
C GLN A 14 -15.33 -0.33 -16.06
N ILE A 15 -14.97 -0.90 -14.91
CA ILE A 15 -13.67 -0.74 -14.26
C ILE A 15 -13.00 -2.10 -14.25
N VAL A 16 -12.08 -2.28 -15.18
CA VAL A 16 -11.27 -3.50 -15.31
C VAL A 16 -9.92 -3.34 -14.63
N ARG A 17 -9.36 -4.46 -14.18
CA ARG A 17 -8.06 -4.50 -13.51
C ARG A 17 -6.94 -4.08 -14.46
N ALA A 18 -6.05 -3.19 -14.00
CA ALA A 18 -4.88 -2.78 -14.76
C ALA A 18 -3.91 -3.96 -14.97
N THR A 19 -3.14 -3.93 -16.06
CA THR A 19 -2.05 -4.89 -16.32
C THR A 19 -0.69 -4.42 -15.82
N GLN A 20 -0.56 -3.12 -15.56
CA GLN A 20 0.67 -2.47 -15.11
C GLN A 20 1.19 -3.10 -13.80
N PHE A 21 2.50 -3.36 -13.74
CA PHE A 21 3.16 -3.83 -12.52
C PHE A 21 2.88 -2.90 -11.33
N GLY A 22 2.68 -3.47 -10.15
CA GLY A 22 2.22 -2.73 -8.98
C GLY A 22 0.71 -2.53 -9.00
N LEU A 23 0.20 -1.67 -9.89
CA LEU A 23 -1.23 -1.28 -9.95
C LEU A 23 -2.16 -2.47 -10.19
N ARG A 24 -1.73 -3.47 -10.96
CA ARG A 24 -2.48 -4.71 -11.14
C ARG A 24 -2.75 -5.44 -9.82
N SER A 25 -2.05 -5.14 -8.74
CA SER A 25 -2.25 -5.82 -7.44
C SER A 25 -3.35 -5.16 -6.61
N LEU A 26 -3.92 -4.03 -7.06
CA LEU A 26 -5.08 -3.42 -6.41
C LEU A 26 -6.23 -4.44 -6.36
N ARG A 27 -6.92 -4.50 -5.22
CA ARG A 27 -7.93 -5.53 -4.94
C ARG A 27 -9.35 -5.05 -5.19
N MET A 28 -9.56 -3.73 -5.16
CA MET A 28 -10.85 -3.08 -5.37
C MET A 28 -10.65 -1.79 -6.18
N GLY A 29 -11.12 -1.81 -7.43
CA GLY A 29 -11.15 -0.64 -8.31
C GLY A 29 -12.51 0.06 -8.36
N LYS A 30 -13.57 -0.52 -7.78
CA LYS A 30 -14.91 0.08 -7.71
C LYS A 30 -14.89 1.43 -6.98
N GLU A 31 -15.81 2.29 -7.37
CA GLU A 31 -16.11 3.52 -6.64
C GLU A 31 -16.48 3.22 -5.17
N LEU A 32 -16.00 4.07 -4.26
CA LEU A 32 -16.29 3.97 -2.84
C LEU A 32 -17.74 4.35 -2.56
N LYS A 33 -18.42 3.57 -1.71
CA LYS A 33 -19.80 3.81 -1.29
C LYS A 33 -19.89 3.80 0.23
N VAL A 34 -20.86 4.54 0.76
CA VAL A 34 -21.18 4.54 2.20
C VAL A 34 -21.37 3.10 2.69
N GLY A 35 -20.74 2.78 3.82
CA GLY A 35 -20.77 1.44 4.40
C GLY A 35 -19.65 0.51 3.94
N HIS A 36 -18.86 0.88 2.93
CA HIS A 36 -17.64 0.14 2.61
C HIS A 36 -16.63 0.24 3.77
N ALA A 37 -16.08 -0.90 4.17
CA ALA A 37 -14.93 -0.99 5.05
C ALA A 37 -13.71 -1.44 4.23
N LEU A 38 -12.58 -0.74 4.37
CA LEU A 38 -11.35 -1.00 3.63
C LEU A 38 -10.11 -0.60 4.42
N THR A 39 -8.98 -1.17 4.03
CA THR A 39 -7.64 -0.80 4.52
C THR A 39 -7.11 0.39 3.73
N VAL A 40 -6.42 1.30 4.43
CA VAL A 40 -5.56 2.33 3.84
C VAL A 40 -4.14 1.98 4.26
N GLU A 41 -3.39 1.38 3.34
CA GLU A 41 -2.15 0.66 3.68
C GLU A 41 -0.91 1.07 2.84
N PRO A 42 -0.57 2.36 2.72
CA PRO A 42 0.62 2.76 2.01
C PRO A 42 1.89 2.14 2.62
N GLY A 43 2.82 1.75 1.75
CA GLY A 43 4.10 1.19 2.18
C GLY A 43 5.23 1.47 1.20
N ILE A 44 6.45 1.43 1.74
CA ILE A 44 7.70 1.55 1.01
C ILE A 44 8.59 0.38 1.37
N TYR A 45 9.15 -0.27 0.36
CA TYR A 45 9.98 -1.46 0.53
C TYR A 45 11.20 -1.39 -0.36
N PHE A 46 12.34 -1.82 0.19
CA PHE A 46 13.59 -1.99 -0.53
C PHE A 46 13.79 -3.49 -0.77
N ILE A 47 13.16 -4.00 -1.84
CA ILE A 47 13.17 -5.43 -2.17
C ILE A 47 14.36 -5.72 -3.09
N PRO A 48 15.43 -6.41 -2.62
CA PRO A 48 16.66 -6.56 -3.42
C PRO A 48 16.41 -7.20 -4.79
N ALA A 49 15.54 -8.21 -4.86
CA ALA A 49 15.20 -8.85 -6.13
C ALA A 49 14.56 -7.91 -7.17
N LEU A 50 13.76 -6.92 -6.72
CA LEU A 50 13.19 -5.92 -7.63
C LEU A 50 14.21 -4.84 -8.00
N ILE A 51 15.04 -4.41 -7.04
CA ILE A 51 16.11 -3.44 -7.28
C ILE A 51 17.08 -3.98 -8.33
N GLU A 52 17.59 -5.20 -8.15
CA GLU A 52 18.52 -5.85 -9.09
C GLU A 52 17.89 -6.07 -10.46
N LYS A 53 16.60 -6.44 -10.49
CA LYS A 53 15.87 -6.57 -11.76
C LYS A 53 15.80 -5.22 -12.49
N TRP A 54 15.40 -4.15 -11.81
CA TRP A 54 15.24 -2.84 -12.45
C TRP A 54 16.58 -2.24 -12.87
N LYS A 55 17.64 -2.47 -12.10
CA LYS A 55 19.01 -2.09 -12.46
C LYS A 55 19.46 -2.79 -13.75
N ARG A 56 19.29 -4.11 -13.83
CA ARG A 56 19.64 -4.91 -15.03
C ARG A 56 18.82 -4.51 -16.25
N ASP A 57 17.53 -4.28 -16.07
CA ASP A 57 16.61 -3.95 -17.17
C ASP A 57 16.63 -2.44 -17.51
N ASN A 58 17.47 -1.65 -16.84
CA ASN A 58 17.58 -0.20 -16.97
C ASN A 58 16.23 0.54 -16.82
N THR A 59 15.33 0.00 -16.00
CA THR A 59 13.98 0.54 -15.79
C THR A 59 14.06 1.83 -14.98
N ASN A 60 13.54 2.94 -15.52
CA ASN A 60 13.50 4.26 -14.87
C ASN A 60 14.87 4.76 -14.36
N ALA A 61 15.96 4.40 -15.05
CA ALA A 61 17.32 4.71 -14.60
C ALA A 61 17.62 6.22 -14.48
N GLU A 62 16.87 7.06 -15.18
CA GLU A 62 16.94 8.52 -15.05
C GLU A 62 16.38 9.04 -13.71
N PHE A 63 15.56 8.24 -13.03
CA PHE A 63 14.91 8.58 -11.76
C PHE A 63 15.49 7.82 -10.56
N ILE A 64 16.22 6.71 -10.77
CA ILE A 64 16.66 5.81 -9.72
C ILE A 64 18.17 5.87 -9.54
N ASN A 65 18.61 6.30 -8.36
CA ASN A 65 20.00 6.18 -7.95
C ASN A 65 20.26 4.79 -7.36
N PHE A 66 20.62 3.83 -8.21
CA PHE A 66 20.86 2.45 -7.80
C PHE A 66 22.02 2.29 -6.81
N ASP A 67 23.04 3.15 -6.88
CA ASP A 67 24.20 3.07 -5.99
C ASP A 67 23.82 3.38 -4.54
N LYS A 68 22.85 4.28 -4.34
CA LYS A 68 22.31 4.57 -2.99
C LYS A 68 21.44 3.44 -2.44
N LEU A 69 20.82 2.62 -3.30
CA LEU A 69 19.88 1.59 -2.85
C LEU A 69 20.56 0.41 -2.16
N THR A 70 21.84 0.13 -2.45
CA THR A 70 22.58 -0.97 -1.82
C THR A 70 22.63 -0.86 -0.29
N ALA A 71 22.64 0.37 0.25
CA ALA A 71 22.62 0.61 1.69
C ALA A 71 21.28 0.25 2.37
N TYR A 72 20.23 -0.10 1.62
CA TYR A 72 18.90 -0.42 2.13
C TYR A 72 18.51 -1.89 1.90
N TYR A 73 19.42 -2.76 1.48
CA TYR A 73 19.10 -4.15 1.11
C TYR A 73 18.61 -4.99 2.29
N ASP A 74 19.02 -4.65 3.50
CA ASP A 74 18.62 -5.28 4.77
C ASP A 74 17.53 -4.50 5.51
N PHE A 75 17.12 -3.33 5.02
CA PHE A 75 16.10 -2.50 5.66
C PHE A 75 14.70 -3.15 5.64
N GLY A 76 14.40 -3.91 4.59
CA GLY A 76 13.07 -4.47 4.36
C GLY A 76 12.09 -3.40 3.89
N GLY A 77 11.31 -2.82 4.79
CA GLY A 77 10.32 -1.81 4.45
C GLY A 77 9.38 -1.43 5.58
N ILE A 78 8.52 -0.45 5.32
CA ILE A 78 7.53 0.09 6.26
C ILE A 78 6.17 0.07 5.58
N ARG A 79 5.13 -0.31 6.33
CA ARG A 79 3.72 -0.16 5.96
C ARG A 79 2.96 0.43 7.14
N LEU A 80 2.11 1.40 6.86
CA LEU A 80 1.16 1.94 7.83
C LEU A 80 -0.23 1.58 7.33
N GLU A 81 -1.01 0.89 8.14
CA GLU A 81 -2.29 0.31 7.74
C GLU A 81 -3.38 0.71 8.73
N ASP A 82 -4.38 1.44 8.23
CA ASP A 82 -5.55 1.87 8.97
C ASP A 82 -6.82 1.24 8.37
N ASP A 83 -7.72 0.75 9.22
CA ASP A 83 -9.05 0.32 8.81
C ASP A 83 -10.03 1.49 8.83
N ILE A 84 -10.67 1.77 7.69
CA ILE A 84 -11.63 2.86 7.54
C ILE A 84 -13.02 2.37 7.15
N LEU A 85 -14.05 3.11 7.58
CA LEU A 85 -15.43 3.00 7.13
C LEU A 85 -15.82 4.25 6.37
N ILE A 86 -16.33 4.09 5.16
CA ILE A 86 -16.85 5.19 4.35
C ILE A 86 -18.21 5.65 4.92
N THR A 87 -18.34 6.95 5.10
CA THR A 87 -19.53 7.65 5.61
C THR A 87 -20.08 8.59 4.53
N PRO A 88 -21.29 9.14 4.67
CA PRO A 88 -21.87 10.03 3.66
C PRO A 88 -21.00 11.23 3.27
N ASN A 89 -20.15 11.70 4.18
CA ASN A 89 -19.35 12.92 4.00
C ASN A 89 -17.83 12.66 4.10
N GLY A 90 -17.38 11.41 4.00
CA GLY A 90 -15.95 11.06 4.10
C GLY A 90 -15.72 9.65 4.63
N CYS A 91 -14.84 9.52 5.61
CA CYS A 91 -14.56 8.25 6.28
C CYS A 91 -14.30 8.43 7.78
N ARG A 92 -14.34 7.33 8.53
CA ARG A 92 -13.87 7.27 9.92
C ARG A 92 -13.00 6.04 10.13
N LEU A 93 -12.08 6.09 11.09
CA LEU A 93 -11.34 4.91 11.54
C LEU A 93 -12.29 3.93 12.25
N LEU A 94 -12.01 2.62 12.12
CA LEU A 94 -12.79 1.57 12.78
C LEU A 94 -12.36 1.31 14.25
N GLY A 95 -11.23 1.85 14.70
CA GLY A 95 -10.74 1.79 16.09
C GLY A 95 -11.23 2.94 16.99
N SER A 96 -11.15 2.74 18.31
CA SER A 96 -11.45 3.78 19.31
C SER A 96 -10.41 4.91 19.38
N LYS A 97 -9.19 4.62 18.92
CA LYS A 97 -8.09 5.57 18.72
C LYS A 97 -7.27 5.13 17.51
N ARG A 98 -6.59 6.08 16.86
CA ARG A 98 -5.57 5.75 15.87
C ARG A 98 -4.33 5.18 16.57
N LEU A 99 -3.64 4.25 15.92
CA LEU A 99 -2.32 3.79 16.38
C LEU A 99 -1.30 4.93 16.27
N PRO A 100 -0.20 4.89 17.05
CA PRO A 100 0.94 5.79 16.86
C PRO A 100 1.43 5.79 15.42
N ILE A 101 1.58 6.98 14.81
CA ILE A 101 2.03 7.12 13.42
C ILE A 101 3.30 7.96 13.30
N THR A 102 3.40 9.07 14.04
CA THR A 102 4.63 9.86 13.99
C THR A 102 5.75 9.13 14.72
N VAL A 103 7.00 9.47 14.40
CA VAL A 103 8.17 8.90 15.06
C VAL A 103 8.07 9.10 16.57
N GLU A 104 7.70 10.31 17.01
CA GLU A 104 7.56 10.66 18.42
C GLU A 104 6.44 9.88 19.10
N ASP A 105 5.33 9.61 18.39
CA ASP A 105 4.25 8.80 18.92
C ASP A 105 4.69 7.36 19.15
N VAL A 106 5.42 6.78 18.18
CA VAL A 106 5.92 5.41 18.25
C VAL A 106 6.96 5.27 19.35
N GLU A 107 7.96 6.15 19.40
CA GLU A 107 9.00 6.14 20.44
C GLU A 107 8.42 6.30 21.86
N ARG A 108 7.40 7.17 22.00
CA ARG A 108 6.71 7.37 23.28
C ARG A 108 5.88 6.16 23.70
N GLU A 109 5.30 5.42 22.76
CA GLU A 109 4.55 4.20 23.09
C GLU A 109 5.48 3.03 23.42
N MET A 110 6.63 2.93 22.74
CA MET A 110 7.62 1.86 22.92
C MET A 110 8.51 2.03 24.16
N SER A 111 8.53 3.21 24.78
CA SER A 111 9.32 3.51 25.99
C SER A 111 8.57 3.27 27.31
N LYS A 112 7.32 2.80 27.24
CA LYS A 112 6.52 2.38 28.40
C LYS A 112 6.80 0.93 28.75
#